data_AF-A0A0N8IRL5-F1
#
_entry.id   AF-A0A0N8IRL5-F1
#
_cell.length_a   1.000
_cell.length_b   1.000
_cell.length_c   1.000
_cell.angle_alpha   90.00
_cell.angle_beta   90.00
_cell.angle_gamma   90.00
#
_symmetry.space_group_name_H-M   'P 1'
#
loop_
_entity.id
_entity.type
_entity.pdbx_description
1 polymer ?
#
loop_
_entity_poly.entity_id
_entity_poly.type
_entity_poly.pdbx_seq_one_letter_code
_entity_poly.pdbx_strand_id
1 'polypeptide(L)' 'MSQKEVPIYIPAELEYLVANDLACLRFHYHLATPTKLPEAGELFTGLTIEQAKDTVTFLQQYIAKAELASSLAPKRSH' A
#
# COMPACT_ATOMS: atom_id res chain seq x y z
N MET A 1 -11.75 -27.61 12.00
CA MET A 1 -10.64 -26.63 11.99
C MET A 1 -11.14 -25.38 12.67
N SER A 2 -10.51 -24.94 13.76
CA SER A 2 -10.88 -23.67 14.38
C SER A 2 -10.40 -22.56 13.45
N GLN A 3 -11.33 -21.82 12.84
CA GLN A 3 -10.99 -20.61 12.08
C GLN A 3 -10.43 -19.61 13.10
N LYS A 4 -9.11 -19.44 13.14
CA LYS A 4 -8.51 -18.31 13.83
C LYS A 4 -9.06 -17.06 13.17
N GLU A 5 -9.88 -16.30 13.88
CA GLU A 5 -10.31 -14.97 13.44
C GLU A 5 -9.06 -14.12 13.22
N VAL A 6 -8.85 -13.70 11.98
CA VAL A 6 -7.76 -12.78 11.65
C VAL A 6 -8.27 -11.37 11.91
N PRO A 7 -7.63 -10.57 12.77
CA PRO A 7 -8.06 -9.21 13.02
C PRO A 7 -7.78 -8.35 11.77
N ILE A 8 -8.85 -7.95 11.09
CA ILE A 8 -8.80 -7.09 9.90
C ILE A 8 -9.18 -5.66 10.30
N TYR A 9 -8.33 -4.71 9.93
CA TYR A 9 -8.56 -3.28 10.14
C TYR A 9 -8.78 -2.60 8.80
N ILE A 10 -9.87 -1.85 8.69
CA ILE A 10 -10.16 -1.04 7.51
C ILE A 10 -9.59 0.36 7.77
N PRO A 11 -8.70 0.88 6.91
CA PRO A 11 -8.16 2.22 7.07
C PRO A 11 -9.24 3.26 6.74
N ALA A 12 -9.23 4.35 7.49
CA ALA A 12 -10.09 5.50 7.20
C ALA A 12 -9.64 6.18 5.91
N GLU A 13 -8.33 6.26 5.69
CA GLU A 13 -7.74 6.92 4.54
C GLU A 13 -6.51 6.16 4.03
N LEU A 14 -6.28 6.29 2.73
CA LEU A 14 -5.16 5.70 2.03
C LEU A 14 -4.45 6.78 1.22
N GLU A 15 -3.18 6.97 1.53
CA GLU A 15 -2.33 7.99 0.93
C GLU A 15 -1.27 7.31 0.06
N TYR A 16 -1.03 7.89 -1.12
CA TYR A 16 0.00 7.44 -2.04
C TYR A 16 0.96 8.58 -2.38
N LEU A 17 2.24 8.25 -2.45
CA LEU A 17 3.26 9.16 -2.92
C LEU A 17 4.39 8.40 -3.61
N VAL A 18 5.13 9.09 -4.47
CA VAL A 18 6.35 8.56 -5.07
C VAL A 18 7.53 9.24 -4.38
N ALA A 19 8.41 8.46 -3.76
CA ALA A 19 9.62 8.96 -3.11
C ALA A 19 10.77 7.98 -3.35
N ASN A 20 11.98 8.51 -3.59
CA ASN A 20 13.17 7.70 -3.89
C ASN A 20 12.94 6.67 -5.01
N ASP A 21 12.21 7.06 -6.06
CA ASP A 21 11.81 6.18 -7.18
C ASP A 21 10.99 4.95 -6.77
N LEU A 22 10.31 5.01 -5.61
CA LEU A 22 9.44 3.96 -5.10
C LEU A 22 8.00 4.46 -4.95
N ALA A 23 7.04 3.59 -5.24
CA ALA A 23 5.65 3.77 -4.83
C ALA A 23 5.54 3.53 -3.31
N CYS A 24 5.13 4.55 -2.56
CA CYS A 24 4.88 4.46 -1.14
C CYS A 24 3.39 4.50 -0.87
N LEU A 25 2.89 3.54 -0.08
CA LEU A 25 1.50 3.46 0.35
C LEU A 25 1.45 3.67 1.88
N ARG A 26 0.61 4.58 2.35
CA ARG A 26 0.39 4.82 3.77
C ARG A 26 -1.09 4.66 4.12
N PHE A 27 -1.35 3.83 5.12
CA PHE A 27 -2.69 3.58 5.65
C PHE A 27 -2.90 4.37 6.95
N HIS A 28 -3.99 5.11 7.03
CA HIS A 28 -4.39 5.86 8.23
C HIS A 28 -5.56 5.13 8.89
N TYR A 29 -5.37 4.69 10.13
CA TYR A 29 -6.40 3.95 10.90
C TYR A 29 -6.99 4.81 12.00
N HIS A 30 -8.32 4.75 12.13
CA HIS A 30 -9.01 5.25 13.32
C HIS A 30 -9.19 4.09 14.28
N LEU A 31 -8.36 4.02 15.31
CA LEU A 31 -8.44 2.97 16.31
C LEU A 31 -9.22 3.48 17.54
N ALA A 32 -10.07 2.62 18.11
CA ALA A 32 -10.84 2.97 19.31
C ALA A 32 -9.95 3.03 20.56
N THR A 33 -10.20 4.00 21.44
CA THR A 33 -9.50 4.19 22.73
C THR A 33 -10.11 3.28 23.82
N PRO A 34 -9.33 2.61 24.69
CA PRO A 34 -7.88 2.52 24.74
C PRO A 34 -7.35 1.50 23.73
N THR A 35 -6.50 1.96 22.83
CA THR A 35 -6.00 1.10 21.76
C THR A 35 -4.76 0.35 22.22
N LYS A 36 -4.87 -0.95 22.43
CA LYS A 36 -3.68 -1.81 22.33
C LYS A 36 -3.30 -1.83 20.87
N LEU A 37 -2.19 -1.17 20.51
CA LEU A 37 -1.65 -1.25 19.16
C LEU A 37 -1.34 -2.73 18.88
N PRO A 38 -1.80 -3.29 17.75
CA PRO A 38 -1.49 -4.68 17.40
C PRO A 38 0.02 -4.84 17.20
N GLU A 39 0.54 -6.01 17.58
CA GLU A 39 1.95 -6.31 17.37
C GLU A 39 2.25 -6.40 15.87
N ALA A 40 3.49 -6.05 15.49
CA ALA A 40 3.90 -6.08 14.09
C ALA A 40 3.73 -7.49 13.51
N GLY A 41 3.03 -7.60 12.38
CA GLY A 41 2.72 -8.88 11.72
C GLY A 41 1.36 -9.49 12.07
N GLU A 42 0.64 -8.95 13.07
CA GLU A 42 -0.74 -9.36 13.38
C GLU A 42 -1.80 -8.47 12.73
N LEU A 43 -1.40 -7.32 12.17
CA LEU A 43 -2.31 -6.36 11.55
C LEU A 43 -2.50 -6.67 10.07
N PHE A 44 -3.71 -7.08 9.69
CA PHE A 44 -4.13 -7.16 8.30
C PHE A 44 -4.95 -5.93 7.92
N THR A 45 -4.57 -5.29 6.82
CA THR A 45 -5.32 -4.17 6.23
C THR A 45 -6.37 -4.70 5.28
N GLY A 46 -7.64 -4.46 5.59
CA GLY A 46 -8.73 -4.66 4.64
C GLY A 46 -8.95 -3.36 3.85
N LEU A 47 -9.01 -3.44 2.53
CA LEU A 47 -9.41 -2.29 1.70
C LEU A 47 -10.88 -2.39 1.33
N THR A 48 -11.58 -1.25 1.31
CA THR A 48 -12.87 -1.20 0.60
C THR A 48 -12.65 -1.39 -0.90
N ILE A 49 -13.74 -1.67 -1.63
CA ILE A 49 -13.66 -1.85 -3.08
C ILE A 49 -13.14 -0.58 -3.76
N GLU A 50 -13.55 0.60 -3.28
CA GLU A 50 -13.12 1.91 -3.76
C GLU A 50 -11.62 2.10 -3.51
N GLN A 51 -11.17 1.89 -2.27
CA GLN A 51 -9.75 1.98 -1.91
C GLN A 51 -8.89 1.02 -2.75
N ALA A 52 -9.38 -0.20 -2.99
CA ALA A 52 -8.69 -1.19 -3.82
C ALA A 52 -8.55 -0.73 -5.28
N LYS A 53 -9.62 -0.18 -5.88
CA LYS A 53 -9.60 0.36 -7.25
C LYS A 53 -8.62 1.53 -7.38
N ASP A 54 -8.62 2.43 -6.39
CA ASP A 54 -7.70 3.56 -6.36
C ASP A 54 -6.25 3.08 -6.22
N THR A 55 -6.00 2.08 -5.38
CA THR A 55 -4.68 1.46 -5.21
C THR A 55 -4.17 0.89 -6.52
N VAL A 56 -4.99 0.10 -7.22
CA VAL A 56 -4.62 -0.53 -8.49
C VAL A 56 -4.30 0.52 -9.54
N THR A 57 -5.13 1.56 -9.66
CA THR A 57 -4.91 2.64 -10.64
C THR A 57 -3.59 3.36 -10.38
N PHE A 58 -3.30 3.69 -9.12
CA PHE A 58 -2.04 4.33 -8.75
C PHE A 58 -0.83 3.45 -9.09
N LEU A 59 -0.87 2.16 -8.72
CA LEU A 59 0.24 1.23 -8.97
C LEU A 59 0.48 1.02 -10.46
N GLN A 60 -0.57 0.90 -11.28
CA GLN A 60 -0.43 0.78 -12.73
C GLN A 60 0.24 2.01 -13.35
N GLN A 61 -0.16 3.21 -12.92
CA GLN A 61 0.46 4.46 -13.38
C GLN A 61 1.93 4.56 -12.96
N TYR A 62 2.25 4.13 -11.74
CA TYR A 62 3.62 4.10 -11.25
C TYR A 62 4.49 3.14 -12.08
N ILE A 63 4.01 1.92 -12.35
CA ILE A 63 4.73 0.93 -13.16
C ILE A 63 5.03 1.49 -14.55
N ALA A 64 4.02 2.04 -15.24
CA ALA A 64 4.21 2.62 -16.56
C ALA A 64 5.26 3.75 -16.57
N LYS A 65 5.26 4.61 -15.54
CA LYS A 65 6.28 5.67 -15.39
C LYS A 65 7.67 5.11 -15.14
N ALA A 66 7.79 4.10 -14.27
CA ALA A 66 9.06 3.46 -13.96
C ALA A 66 9.66 2.74 -15.17
N GLU A 67 8.83 2.06 -15.96
CA GLU A 67 9.24 1.39 -17.21
C GLU A 67 9.72 2.38 -18.27
N LEU A 68 9.04 3.52 -18.43
CA LEU A 68 9.46 4.61 -19.31
C LEU A 68 10.80 5.20 -18.87
N ALA A 69 10.96 5.48 -17.57
CA ALA A 69 12.21 6.01 -17.03
C ALA A 69 13.38 5.03 -17.23
N SER A 70 13.14 3.73 -17.03
CA SER A 70 14.12 2.67 -17.29
C SER A 70 14.49 2.57 -18.78
N SER A 71 13.51 2.73 -19.68
CA SER A 71 13.73 2.68 -21.14
C SER A 71 14.50 3.88 -21.68
N LEU A 72 14.41 5.03 -21.00
CA LEU A 72 15.12 6.27 -21.33
C LEU A 72 16.50 6.36 -20.67
N ALA A 73 16.80 5.49 -19.69
CA ALA A 73 18.13 5.43 -19.09
C ALA A 73 19.13 4.94 -20.15
N PRO A 74 20.17 5.72 -20.50
CA PRO A 74 21.16 5.28 -21.47
C PRO A 74 21.78 3.98 -20.95
N LYS A 75 21.85 2.95 -21.81
CA LYS A 75 22.65 1.74 -21.55
C LYS A 75 24.03 2.21 -21.10
N ARG A 76 24.32 2.10 -19.80
CA ARG A 76 25.69 2.16 -19.31
C ARG A 76 26.37 0.92 -19.86
N SER A 77 26.99 1.07 -21.03
CA SER A 77 27.94 0.12 -21.58
C SER A 77 29.02 -0.08 -20.51
N HIS A 78 29.09 -1.29 -19.97
CA HIS A 78 30.13 -1.70 -19.04
C HIS A 78 31.25 -2.41 -19.78
#